data_AF-A0A392Q4P7-F1
#
_entry.id   AF-A0A392Q4P7-F1
#
_cell.length_a   1.000
_cell.length_b   1.000
_cell.length_c   1.000
_cell.angle_alpha   90.00
_cell.angle_beta   90.00
_cell.angle_gamma   90.00
#
_symmetry.space_group_name_H-M   'P 1'
#
loop_
_entity.id
_entity.type
_entity.pdbx_description
1 polymer ?
#
loop_
_entity_poly.entity_id
_entity_poly.type
_entity_poly.pdbx_seq_one_letter_code
_entity_poly.pdbx_strand_id
1 'polypeptide(L)' 'VHLDEKIFNGAKNFNPWRWMEPENEEKRNWRTSPFYAPFGGGARFCPGAELARLQIALFLHYFVTNYR' A
#
# COMPACT_ATOMS: atom_id res chain seq x y z
N VAL A 1 -4.87 1.10 -13.06
CA VAL A 1 -3.49 1.31 -12.58
C VAL A 1 -3.01 0.17 -11.67
N HIS A 2 -3.69 -0.20 -10.58
CA HIS A 2 -3.17 -1.21 -9.63
C HIS A 2 -3.04 -2.63 -10.20
N LEU A 3 -3.96 -3.04 -11.09
CA LEU A 3 -3.95 -4.37 -11.73
C LEU A 3 -3.35 -4.37 -13.15
N ASP A 4 -2.63 -3.30 -13.50
CA ASP A 4 -2.00 -3.19 -14.82
C ASP A 4 -0.62 -3.87 -14.82
N GLU A 5 -0.50 -4.97 -15.57
CA GLU A 5 0.74 -5.75 -15.72
C GLU A 5 1.89 -4.93 -16.33
N LYS A 6 1.59 -3.84 -17.05
CA LYS A 6 2.63 -2.93 -17.57
C LYS A 6 3.27 -2.07 -16.46
N ILE A 7 2.58 -1.91 -15.33
CA ILE A 7 3.00 -1.05 -14.21
C ILE A 7 3.58 -1.90 -13.08
N PHE A 8 2.90 -3.03 -12.79
CA PHE A 8 3.26 -3.97 -11.73
C PHE A 8 3.34 -5.37 -12.33
N ASN A 9 4.55 -5.92 -12.48
CA ASN A 9 4.73 -7.30 -12.93
C ASN A 9 4.03 -8.29 -11.97
N GLY A 10 3.23 -9.21 -12.52
CA GLY A 10 2.39 -10.11 -11.75
C GLY A 10 1.39 -9.34 -10.90
N ALA A 11 0.69 -8.36 -11.47
CA ALA A 11 -0.20 -7.42 -10.77
C ALA A 11 -1.31 -8.13 -9.97
N LYS A 12 -1.73 -9.31 -10.42
CA LYS A 12 -2.74 -10.15 -9.74
C LYS A 12 -2.18 -11.04 -8.64
N ASN A 13 -0.85 -11.19 -8.57
CA ASN A 13 -0.20 -12.01 -7.56
C ASN A 13 0.07 -11.19 -6.30
N PHE A 14 -0.29 -11.75 -5.15
CA PHE A 14 0.08 -11.19 -3.87
C PHE A 14 1.59 -11.37 -3.66
N ASN A 15 2.33 -10.25 -3.67
CA ASN A 15 3.76 -10.21 -3.39
C ASN A 15 4.03 -9.17 -2.29
N PRO A 16 4.27 -9.60 -1.03
CA PRO A 16 4.58 -8.70 0.08
C PRO A 16 5.79 -7.79 -0.18
N TRP A 17 6.75 -8.27 -0.96
CA TRP A 17 8.03 -7.61 -1.21
C TRP A 17 7.98 -6.58 -2.34
N ARG A 18 6.86 -6.48 -3.07
CA ARG A 18 6.69 -5.59 -4.22
C ARG A 18 7.15 -4.15 -3.96
N TRP A 19 6.91 -3.64 -2.76
CA TRP A 19 7.19 -2.26 -2.36
C TRP A 19 8.63 -2.04 -1.87
N MET A 20 9.40 -3.11 -1.68
CA MET A 20 10.82 -3.07 -1.31
C MET A 20 11.74 -3.05 -2.53
N GLU A 21 11.23 -3.45 -3.71
CA GLU A 21 11.97 -3.43 -4.96
C GLU A 21 12.32 -1.99 -5.39
N PRO A 22 13.57 -1.70 -5.79
CA PRO A 22 13.99 -0.36 -6.23
C PRO A 22 13.11 0.21 -7.35
N GLU A 23 12.66 -0.62 -8.28
CA GLU A 23 11.79 -0.25 -9.40
C GLU A 23 10.41 0.30 -8.98
N ASN A 24 9.99 0.04 -7.74
CA ASN A 24 8.71 0.49 -7.19
C ASN A 24 8.86 1.56 -6.09
N GLU A 25 10.08 2.02 -5.81
CA GLU A 25 10.36 3.02 -4.78
C GLU A 25 9.56 4.32 -4.98
N GLU A 26 9.55 4.85 -6.20
CA GLU A 26 8.77 6.06 -6.51
C GLU A 26 7.25 5.77 -6.57
N LYS A 27 6.87 4.52 -6.89
CA LYS A 27 5.46 4.12 -7.01
C LYS A 27 4.79 3.91 -5.66
N ARG A 28 5.52 3.58 -4.59
CA ARG A 28 4.95 3.15 -3.28
C ARG A 28 4.42 4.29 -2.40
N ASN A 29 4.74 5.55 -2.70
CA ASN A 29 4.27 6.68 -1.91
C ASN A 29 2.77 6.93 -2.14
N TRP A 30 1.92 6.51 -1.20
CA TRP A 30 0.46 6.63 -1.34
C TRP A 30 -0.08 8.07 -1.43
N ARG A 31 0.69 9.08 -1.00
CA ARG A 31 0.27 10.50 -1.01
C ARG A 31 0.56 11.19 -2.33
N THR A 32 1.63 10.82 -3.02
CA THR A 32 2.12 11.55 -4.20
C THR A 32 2.18 10.71 -5.46
N SER A 33 2.21 9.38 -5.33
CA SER A 33 2.30 8.48 -6.48
C SER A 33 0.97 8.42 -7.24
N PRO A 34 0.96 8.60 -8.58
CA PRO A 34 -0.21 8.30 -9.40
C PRO A 34 -0.40 6.79 -9.59
N PHE A 35 0.60 5.97 -9.24
CA PHE A 35 0.61 4.54 -9.46
C PHE A 35 0.05 3.74 -8.28
N TYR A 36 -0.01 4.35 -7.09
CA TYR A 36 -0.52 3.73 -5.88
C TYR A 36 -1.41 4.70 -5.11
N ALA A 37 -2.72 4.43 -5.14
CA ALA A 37 -3.74 5.34 -4.62
C ALA A 37 -4.81 4.57 -3.80
N PRO A 38 -4.41 3.85 -2.74
CA PRO A 38 -5.35 3.05 -1.92
C PRO A 38 -6.32 3.94 -1.12
N PHE A 39 -6.00 5.22 -0.93
CA PHE A 39 -6.77 6.17 -0.13
C PHE A 39 -7.36 7.33 -0.96
N GLY A 40 -7.50 7.16 -2.28
CA GLY A 40 -7.94 8.22 -3.19
C GLY A 40 -6.81 9.16 -3.61
N GLY A 41 -7.17 10.38 -4.06
CA GLY A 41 -6.24 11.36 -4.62
C GLY A 41 -6.78 12.79 -4.55
N GLY A 42 -5.89 13.78 -4.42
CA GLY A 42 -6.22 15.21 -4.44
C GLY A 42 -7.27 15.60 -3.38
N ALA A 43 -8.28 16.38 -3.79
CA ALA A 43 -9.36 16.81 -2.90
C ALA A 43 -10.26 15.66 -2.39
N ARG A 44 -10.09 14.44 -2.92
CA ARG A 44 -10.84 13.24 -2.54
C ARG A 44 -9.99 12.24 -1.75
N PHE A 45 -8.88 12.68 -1.15
CA PHE A 45 -8.14 11.86 -0.21
C PHE A 45 -9.00 11.46 0.99
N CYS A 46 -8.86 10.21 1.42
CA CYS A 46 -9.48 9.73 2.64
C CYS A 46 -8.91 10.49 3.85
N PRO A 47 -9.74 11.21 4.64
CA PRO A 47 -9.25 11.94 5.81
C PRO A 47 -8.71 11.01 6.91
N GLY A 48 -9.13 9.74 6.91
CA GLY A 48 -8.69 8.73 7.86
C GLY A 48 -7.47 7.90 7.40
N ALA A 49 -6.81 8.24 6.29
CA ALA A 49 -5.77 7.40 5.70
C ALA A 49 -4.61 7.09 6.67
N GLU A 50 -4.13 8.08 7.41
CA GLU A 50 -3.05 7.86 8.38
C GLU A 50 -3.51 7.04 9.60
N LEU A 51 -4.73 7.30 10.09
CA LEU A 51 -5.32 6.53 11.18
C LEU A 51 -5.49 5.05 10.77
N ALA A 52 -6.02 4.79 9.57
CA ALA A 52 -6.19 3.44 9.06
C ALA A 52 -4.85 2.69 8.95
N ARG A 53 -3.80 3.35 8.44
CA ARG A 53 -2.45 2.76 8.35
C ARG A 53 -1.90 2.40 9.73
N LEU A 54 -2.05 3.30 10.71
CA LEU A 54 -1.63 3.05 12.09
C LEU A 54 -2.40 1.88 12.70
N GLN A 55 -3.73 1.86 12.56
CA GLN A 55 -4.58 0.79 13.09
C GLN A 55 -4.23 -0.57 12.50
N ILE A 56 -3.99 -0.66 11.18
CA ILE A 56 -3.56 -1.90 10.53
C ILE A 56 -2.20 -2.36 11.06
N ALA A 57 -1.23 -1.45 11.22
CA ALA A 57 0.08 -1.78 11.75
C ALA A 57 0.01 -2.30 13.20
N LEU A 58 -0.78 -1.64 14.06
CA LEU A 58 -1.00 -2.05 15.44
C LEU A 58 -1.71 -3.41 15.52
N PHE A 59 -2.75 -3.60 14.70
CA PHE A 59 -3.47 -4.87 14.61
C PHE A 59 -2.52 -6.00 14.22
N LEU A 60 -1.75 -5.84 13.14
CA LEU A 60 -0.79 -6.86 12.68
C LEU A 60 0.29 -7.14 13.73
N HIS A 61 0.83 -6.10 14.38
CA HIS A 61 1.81 -6.26 15.46
C HIS A 61 1.22 -7.10 16.59
N TYR A 62 0.04 -6.74 17.11
CA TYR A 62 -0.58 -7.44 18.22
C TYR A 62 -0.96 -8.87 17.83
N PHE A 63 -1.54 -9.05 16.64
CA PHE A 63 -1.94 -10.34 16.10
C PHE A 63 -0.76 -11.31 16.02
N VAL A 64 0.36 -10.89 15.41
CA VAL A 64 1.54 -11.75 15.21
C VAL A 64 2.32 -12.01 16.50
N THR A 65 2.34 -11.06 17.44
CA THR A 65 3.13 -11.19 18.68
C THR A 65 2.38 -11.86 19.83
N ASN A 66 1.05 -11.80 19.87
CA ASN A 66 0.26 -12.28 21.01
C ASN A 66 -0.65 -13.49 20.68
N TYR A 67 -0.91 -13.78 19.41
CA TYR A 67 -1.71 -14.93 18.99
C TYR A 67 -0.85 -15.87 18.14
N ARG A 68 -0.81 -17.14 18.53
CA ARG A 68 -0.17 -18.25 17.81
C ARG A 68 -1.13 -19.40 17.71
#